data_AF-A0A918PUC4-F1
#
_entry.id   AF-A0A918PUC4-F1
#
_cell.length_a   1.000
_cell.length_b   1.000
_cell.length_c   1.000
_cell.angle_alpha   90.00
_cell.angle_beta   90.00
_cell.angle_gamma   90.00
#
_symmetry.space_group_name_H-M   'P 1'
#
loop_
_entity.id
_entity.type
_entity.pdbx_description
1 polymer ?
#
loop_
_entity_poly.entity_id
_entity_poly.type
_entity_poly.pdbx_seq_one_letter_code
_entity_poly.pdbx_strand_id
1 'polypeptide(L)' 'MTDFADEARSRAAHLLRMARTDDAVQRARIIAYAASTPDPPLMGPQGIHTTGCPVCAGTMWLQREIRVCASCGHIEDT' A
#
# COMPACT_ATOMS: atom_id res chain seq x y z
N MET A 1 -27.43 4.65 -0.56
CA MET A 1 -27.41 5.20 -1.92
C MET A 1 -26.02 5.73 -2.20
N THR A 2 -25.14 4.93 -2.82
CA THR A 2 -24.05 5.32 -3.74
C THR A 2 -23.17 4.11 -4.11
N ASP A 3 -23.74 2.95 -4.47
CA ASP A 3 -22.94 1.78 -4.95
C ASP A 3 -22.05 2.17 -6.15
N PHE A 4 -22.56 3.06 -7.01
CA PHE A 4 -21.83 3.58 -8.17
C PHE A 4 -20.59 4.41 -7.80
N ALA A 5 -20.62 5.13 -6.67
CA ALA A 5 -19.48 5.94 -6.23
C ALA A 5 -18.41 5.07 -5.54
N ASP A 6 -18.81 4.00 -4.86
CA ASP A 6 -17.89 3.03 -4.27
C ASP A 6 -17.27 2.10 -5.33
N GLU A 7 -18.01 1.69 -6.35
CA GLU A 7 -17.44 0.99 -7.52
C GLU A 7 -16.43 1.84 -8.29
N ALA A 8 -16.72 3.13 -8.49
CA ALA A 8 -15.81 4.07 -9.17
C ALA A 8 -14.49 4.29 -8.41
N ARG A 9 -14.53 4.18 -7.08
CA ARG A 9 -13.36 4.24 -6.18
C ARG A 9 -12.68 2.90 -5.95
N SER A 10 -13.26 1.79 -6.39
CA SER A 10 -12.64 0.48 -6.19
C SER A 10 -11.25 0.45 -6.83
N ARG A 11 -10.26 -0.05 -6.08
CA ARG A 11 -8.88 -0.15 -6.54
C ARG A 11 -8.76 -0.94 -7.85
N ALA A 12 -9.60 -1.97 -8.02
CA ALA A 12 -9.71 -2.72 -9.27
C ALA A 12 -10.10 -1.82 -10.45
N ALA A 13 -11.13 -0.98 -10.32
CA ALA A 13 -11.53 -0.05 -11.38
C ALA A 13 -10.43 0.96 -11.70
N HIS A 14 -9.71 1.47 -10.69
CA HIS A 14 -8.58 2.37 -10.89
C HIS A 14 -7.42 1.69 -11.66
N LEU A 15 -6.99 0.51 -11.22
CA LEU A 15 -5.91 -0.24 -11.86
C LEU A 15 -6.25 -0.65 -13.29
N LEU A 16 -7.49 -1.06 -13.55
CA LEU A 16 -7.95 -1.39 -14.90
C LEU A 16 -7.93 -0.17 -15.83
N ARG A 17 -8.26 1.03 -15.33
CA ARG A 17 -8.14 2.28 -16.09
C ARG A 17 -6.68 2.60 -16.42
N MET A 18 -5.77 2.45 -15.45
CA MET A 18 -4.34 2.71 -15.66
C MET A 18 -3.70 1.72 -16.64
N ALA A 19 -4.04 0.43 -16.52
CA ALA A 19 -3.47 -0.62 -17.36
C ALA A 19 -3.88 -0.49 -18.84
N ARG A 20 -5.03 0.15 -19.12
CA ARG A 20 -5.55 0.42 -20.48
C ARG A 20 -5.45 -0.81 -21.40
N THR A 21 -5.94 -1.95 -20.91
CA THR A 21 -5.83 -3.25 -21.57
C THR A 21 -7.21 -3.88 -21.78
N ASP A 22 -7.38 -4.47 -22.97
CA ASP A 22 -8.54 -5.28 -23.36
C ASP A 22 -8.25 -6.79 -23.25
N ASP A 23 -7.02 -7.18 -22.87
CA ASP A 23 -6.66 -8.59 -22.65
C ASP A 23 -7.39 -9.15 -21.41
N ALA A 24 -8.27 -10.11 -21.65
CA ALA A 24 -9.04 -10.79 -20.60
C ALA A 24 -8.16 -11.45 -19.53
N VAL A 25 -7.01 -12.02 -19.90
CA VAL A 25 -6.09 -12.67 -18.95
C VAL A 25 -5.44 -11.63 -18.05
N GLN A 26 -4.96 -10.53 -18.62
CA GLN A 26 -4.36 -9.44 -17.86
C GLN A 26 -5.38 -8.77 -16.93
N ARG A 27 -6.61 -8.55 -17.40
CA ARG A 27 -7.71 -8.01 -16.57
C ARG A 27 -8.03 -8.91 -15.38
N ALA A 28 -8.12 -10.22 -15.60
CA ALA A 28 -8.36 -11.19 -14.52
C ALA A 28 -7.25 -11.15 -13.45
N ARG A 29 -5.98 -11.03 -13.88
CA ARG A 29 -4.84 -10.87 -12.96
C ARG A 29 -4.92 -9.59 -12.13
N ILE A 30 -5.30 -8.47 -12.74
CA ILE A 30 -5.45 -7.19 -12.03
C ILE A 30 -6.56 -7.28 -10.97
N ILE A 31 -7.70 -7.90 -11.30
CA ILE A 31 -8.81 -8.09 -10.37
C ILE A 31 -8.38 -8.99 -9.21
N ALA A 32 -7.73 -10.12 -9.50
CA ALA A 32 -7.22 -11.04 -8.47
C ALA A 32 -6.23 -10.35 -7.53
N TYR A 33 -5.29 -9.57 -8.07
CA TYR A 33 -4.35 -8.75 -7.29
C TYR A 33 -5.07 -7.73 -6.41
N ALA A 34 -6.07 -7.04 -6.97
CA ALA A 34 -6.83 -6.03 -6.25
C ALA A 34 -7.64 -6.64 -5.09
N ALA A 35 -8.10 -7.88 -5.20
CA ALA A 35 -8.83 -8.58 -4.14
C ALA A 35 -7.92 -9.16 -3.04
N SER A 36 -6.70 -9.60 -3.39
CA SER A 36 -5.80 -10.27 -2.45
C SER A 36 -4.88 -9.33 -1.67
N THR A 37 -4.70 -8.09 -2.15
CA THR A 37 -3.80 -7.13 -1.49
C THR A 37 -4.63 -6.22 -0.59
N PRO A 38 -4.35 -6.07 0.71
CA PRO A 38 -5.03 -5.06 1.52
C PRO A 38 -4.76 -3.66 0.97
N ASP A 39 -5.65 -2.70 1.24
CA ASP A 39 -5.34 -1.31 0.92
C ASP A 39 -4.13 -0.86 1.74
N PRO A 40 -3.20 -0.10 1.14
CA PRO A 40 -2.11 0.49 1.90
C PRO A 40 -2.73 1.31 3.04
N PRO A 41 -2.15 1.27 4.25
CA PRO A 41 -2.63 2.13 5.32
C PRO A 41 -2.66 3.57 4.82
N LEU A 42 -3.70 4.32 5.20
CA LEU A 42 -3.82 5.74 4.84
C LEU A 42 -2.50 6.43 5.20
N MET A 43 -1.77 6.84 4.16
CA MET A 43 -0.54 7.59 4.33
C MET A 43 -0.93 8.87 5.07
N GLY A 44 -0.44 9.02 6.29
CA GLY A 44 -0.67 10.22 7.06
C GLY A 44 -0.17 11.45 6.29
N PRO A 45 -0.57 12.67 6.69
CA PRO A 45 -0.14 13.91 6.03
C PRO A 45 1.39 14.08 5.96
N GLN A 46 2.13 13.30 6.75
CA GLN A 46 3.58 13.26 6.85
C GLN A 46 4.25 12.44 5.72
N GLY A 47 3.52 11.56 5.02
CA GLY A 47 4.08 10.71 3.95
C GLY A 47 4.89 9.52 4.47
N ILE A 48 5.77 8.96 3.62
CA ILE A 48 6.68 7.86 4.00
C ILE A 48 7.95 8.47 4.59
N HIS A 49 8.17 8.24 5.89
CA HIS A 49 9.46 8.53 6.52
C HIS A 49 10.21 7.22 6.78
N THR A 50 11.45 7.16 6.31
CA THR A 50 12.34 6.03 6.54
C THR A 50 13.68 6.49 7.11
N THR A 51 14.36 5.60 7.83
CA THR A 51 15.76 5.78 8.28
C THR A 51 16.47 4.42 8.30
N GLY A 52 17.76 4.41 8.63
CA GLY A 52 18.53 3.18 8.89
C GLY A 52 18.39 2.71 10.34
N CYS A 53 18.26 1.40 10.53
CA CYS A 53 18.23 0.78 11.85
C CYS A 53 19.62 0.80 12.50
N PRO A 54 19.76 1.28 13.76
CA PRO A 54 21.05 1.29 14.44
C PRO A 54 21.57 -0.11 14.77
N VAL A 55 20.70 -1.13 14.78
CA VAL A 55 21.05 -2.51 15.15
C VAL A 55 21.53 -3.33 13.94
N CYS A 56 20.83 -3.23 12.81
CA CYS A 56 21.08 -4.09 11.64
C CYS A 56 21.34 -3.35 10.33
N ALA A 57 21.36 -2.01 10.35
CA ALA A 57 21.44 -1.15 9.16
C ALA A 57 20.30 -1.31 8.14
N GLY A 58 19.26 -2.10 8.44
CA GLY A 58 18.08 -2.25 7.59
C GLY A 58 17.15 -1.04 7.66
N THR A 59 16.18 -0.94 6.73
CA THR A 59 15.23 0.17 6.69
C THR A 59 14.24 0.14 7.87
N MET A 60 14.12 1.27 8.57
CA MET A 60 13.05 1.53 9.53
C MET A 60 11.98 2.42 8.91
N TRP A 61 10.72 2.14 9.24
CA TRP A 61 9.55 2.89 8.78
C TRP A 61 8.92 3.62 9.96
N LEU A 62 8.61 4.91 9.78
CA LEU A 62 7.83 5.65 10.77
C LEU A 62 6.35 5.35 10.57
N GLN A 63 5.69 4.94 11.65
CA GLN A 63 4.25 4.79 11.71
C GLN A 63 3.72 5.55 12.94
N ARG A 64 3.00 6.65 12.70
CA ARG A 64 2.64 7.62 13.75
C ARG A 64 3.92 8.18 14.39
N GLU A 65 4.18 7.84 15.65
CA GLU A 65 5.35 8.29 16.42
C GLU A 65 6.29 7.13 16.79
N ILE A 66 6.20 6.00 16.07
CA ILE A 66 7.00 4.80 16.33
C ILE A 66 7.74 4.42 15.06
N ARG A 67 9.05 4.21 15.15
CA ARG A 67 9.88 3.65 14.08
C ARG A 67 10.02 2.15 14.27
N VAL A 68 9.76 1.37 13.22
CA VAL A 68 9.90 -0.10 13.24
C VAL A 68 10.81 -0.57 12.12
N CYS A 69 11.82 -1.37 12.44
CA CYS A 69 12.71 -1.99 11.46
C CYS A 69 12.01 -3.15 10.73
N ALA A 70 11.97 -3.09 9.39
CA ALA A 70 11.38 -4.14 8.56
C ALA A 70 12.21 -5.44 8.50
N SER A 71 13.46 -5.40 8.97
CA SER A 71 14.38 -6.55 8.94
C SER A 71 14.48 -7.25 10.30
N CYS A 72 14.92 -6.56 11.36
CA CYS A 72 15.14 -7.17 12.67
C CYS A 72 14.02 -6.90 13.69
N GLY A 73 13.00 -6.11 13.34
CA GLY A 73 11.89 -5.77 14.24
C GLY A 73 12.25 -4.79 15.37
N HIS A 74 13.44 -4.18 15.37
CA HIS A 74 13.80 -3.14 16.33
C HIS A 74 12.80 -1.97 16.29
N ILE A 75 12.43 -1.46 17.47
CA ILE A 75 11.45 -0.40 17.67
C ILE A 75 12.13 0.77 18.38
N GLU A 76 11.88 1.98 17.90
CA GLU A 76 12.37 3.24 18.49
C GLU A 76 11.21 4.25 18.54
N ASP A 77 11.03 4.90 19.69
CA ASP A 77 10.09 6.01 19.85
C ASP A 77 10.72 7.30 19.32
N THR A 78 9.95 8.12 18.59
CA THR A 78 10.44 9.39 18.01
C THR A 78 10.40 10.58 18.94
#